data_AF-A0A2U3F0G1-F1
#
_entry.id   AF-A0A2U3F0G1-F1
#
_cell.length_a   1.000
_cell.length_b   1.000
_cell.length_c   1.000
_cell.angle_alpha   90.00
_cell.angle_beta   90.00
_cell.angle_gamma   90.00
#
_symmetry.space_group_name_H-M   'P 1'
#
loop_
_entity.id
_entity.type
_entity.pdbx_description
1 polymer ?
#
loop_
_entity_poly.entity_id
_entity_poly.type
_entity_poly.pdbx_seq_one_letter_code
_entity_poly.pdbx_strand_id
1 'polypeptide(L)'
;MTKKYLAVALFTALLTGVVEASSALELSQYNKLDTVSRIVNDREVTDNLRALLGNHYQIFIDNFDVFGEPHTTTGGGLFVEGWLKDLYLENASALVINPDGKIFAAWVVPESDVIQYRSSDNSPVIHADIQQWAARFNTMQFAKSSQSGLAFDGEWAGESGSDSTLTLRLAESGNRITGSYCYISQKGNRIDCPEDDERNLTGTIAGNRASVEFNSSFGGPGGRAVLEIKGDEMEWRLATPPQNGHYYAPLRYTLRKAASVHNAETRKLDTEKFAISLINRCGHFDSECDQMVYLGVRKSDNSTISLKGKTLHDSAGKIIGSTYKNGEIVYTVTYAPAKLVVSKGSQVLVEQSGQWRK
;
A
#
# COMPACT_ATOMS: atom_id res chain seq x y z
N MET A 1 -12.69 -37.05 -84.66
CA MET A 1 -11.86 -36.23 -83.74
C MET A 1 -12.65 -34.97 -83.39
N THR A 2 -13.19 -34.89 -82.18
CA THR A 2 -13.97 -33.76 -81.68
C THR A 2 -13.33 -33.31 -80.37
N LYS A 3 -12.72 -32.11 -80.36
CA LYS A 3 -12.21 -31.48 -79.15
C LYS A 3 -13.10 -30.30 -78.79
N LYS A 4 -13.64 -30.38 -77.57
CA LYS A 4 -14.57 -29.45 -76.94
C LYS A 4 -13.88 -28.14 -76.58
N TYR A 5 -14.57 -27.02 -76.77
CA TYR A 5 -14.21 -25.71 -76.24
C TYR A 5 -14.59 -25.66 -74.74
N LEU A 6 -13.64 -25.33 -73.87
CA LEU A 6 -13.91 -24.89 -72.50
C LEU A 6 -13.78 -23.36 -72.47
N ALA A 7 -14.89 -22.67 -72.22
CA ALA A 7 -14.89 -21.25 -71.87
C ALA A 7 -14.58 -21.12 -70.37
N VAL A 8 -13.53 -20.37 -70.03
CA VAL A 8 -13.21 -19.98 -68.66
C VAL A 8 -13.87 -18.63 -68.39
N ALA A 9 -14.85 -18.62 -67.51
CA ALA A 9 -15.44 -17.38 -66.99
C ALA A 9 -14.54 -16.84 -65.86
N LEU A 10 -13.95 -15.65 -66.05
CA LEU A 10 -13.32 -14.90 -64.97
C LEU A 10 -14.42 -14.25 -64.11
N PHE A 11 -14.53 -14.68 -62.86
CA PHE A 11 -15.30 -13.98 -61.83
C PHE A 11 -14.37 -12.96 -61.15
N THR A 12 -14.48 -11.69 -61.51
CA THR A 12 -13.88 -10.58 -60.76
C THR A 12 -14.76 -10.28 -59.55
N ALA A 13 -14.37 -10.78 -58.38
CA ALA A 13 -14.97 -10.37 -57.11
C ALA A 13 -14.56 -8.93 -56.78
N LEU A 14 -15.46 -7.97 -57.00
CA LEU A 14 -15.35 -6.65 -56.39
C LEU A 14 -15.60 -6.79 -54.89
N LEU A 15 -14.54 -6.75 -54.10
CA LEU A 15 -14.62 -6.45 -52.66
C LEU A 15 -15.01 -4.98 -52.52
N THR A 16 -16.30 -4.70 -52.40
CA THR A 16 -16.76 -3.44 -51.81
C THR A 16 -16.47 -3.50 -50.33
N GLY A 17 -15.33 -2.94 -49.92
CA GLY A 17 -15.07 -2.67 -48.51
C GLY A 17 -16.19 -1.80 -47.96
N VAL A 18 -16.95 -2.33 -47.00
CA VAL A 18 -17.84 -1.52 -46.18
C VAL A 18 -16.92 -0.66 -45.32
N VAL A 19 -16.76 0.60 -45.70
CA VAL A 19 -16.18 1.59 -44.80
C VAL A 19 -17.26 1.83 -43.74
N GLU A 20 -17.11 1.24 -42.57
CA GLU A 20 -17.88 1.64 -41.40
C GLU A 20 -17.56 3.11 -41.14
N ALA A 21 -18.47 3.99 -41.54
CA ALA A 21 -18.41 5.38 -41.14
C ALA A 21 -18.70 5.43 -39.65
N SER A 22 -17.64 5.49 -38.83
CA SER A 22 -17.79 5.87 -37.42
C SER A 22 -18.42 7.25 -37.38
N SER A 23 -19.69 7.35 -36.99
CA SER A 23 -20.34 8.63 -36.75
C SER A 23 -19.60 9.30 -35.59
N ALA A 24 -18.98 10.46 -35.84
CA ALA A 24 -18.30 11.22 -34.80
C ALA A 24 -19.26 11.47 -33.63
N LEU A 25 -18.78 11.23 -32.40
CA LEU A 25 -19.56 11.42 -31.18
C LEU A 25 -20.09 12.85 -31.08
N GLU A 26 -21.42 13.02 -31.07
CA GLU A 26 -22.09 14.32 -30.93
C GLU A 26 -22.01 14.83 -29.49
N LEU A 27 -20.90 15.48 -29.13
CA LEU A 27 -20.61 15.91 -27.76
C LEU A 27 -21.61 16.95 -27.21
N SER A 28 -22.21 17.75 -28.09
CA SER A 28 -23.14 18.83 -27.72
C SER A 28 -24.35 18.34 -26.92
N GLN A 29 -24.78 17.09 -27.12
CA GLN A 29 -25.94 16.51 -26.43
C GLN A 29 -25.71 16.30 -24.93
N TYR A 30 -24.45 16.23 -24.48
CA TYR A 30 -24.06 16.03 -23.08
C TYR A 30 -23.68 17.33 -22.37
N ASN A 31 -23.68 18.48 -23.06
CA ASN A 31 -23.20 19.76 -22.55
C ASN A 31 -24.26 20.51 -21.71
N LYS A 32 -25.00 19.79 -20.86
CA LYS A 32 -25.95 20.34 -19.89
C LYS A 32 -26.00 19.49 -18.65
N LEU A 33 -26.30 20.09 -17.50
CA LEU A 33 -26.33 19.41 -16.21
C LEU A 33 -27.34 18.25 -16.16
N ASP A 34 -28.46 18.33 -16.88
CA ASP A 34 -29.49 17.28 -16.95
C ASP A 34 -29.15 16.15 -17.94
N THR A 35 -28.14 16.35 -18.80
CA THR A 35 -27.78 15.41 -19.86
C THR A 35 -26.40 14.78 -19.71
N VAL A 36 -25.50 15.44 -18.96
CA VAL A 36 -24.09 15.06 -18.83
C VAL A 36 -23.89 13.66 -18.27
N SER A 37 -24.75 13.19 -17.37
CA SER A 37 -24.65 11.85 -16.78
C SER A 37 -24.77 10.71 -17.80
N ARG A 38 -25.33 10.99 -18.99
CA ARG A 38 -25.42 10.01 -20.07
C ARG A 38 -24.07 9.72 -20.70
N ILE A 39 -23.09 10.63 -20.61
CA ILE A 39 -21.81 10.45 -21.32
C ILE A 39 -20.98 9.29 -20.75
N VAL A 40 -21.04 9.07 -19.44
CA VAL A 40 -20.32 7.99 -18.79
C VAL A 40 -21.00 6.62 -18.94
N ASN A 41 -22.20 6.61 -19.55
CA ASN A 41 -22.93 5.42 -19.97
C ASN A 41 -22.91 5.24 -21.49
N ASP A 42 -22.32 6.18 -22.24
CA ASP A 42 -22.13 6.04 -23.66
C ASP A 42 -21.12 4.92 -23.94
N ARG A 43 -21.44 4.04 -24.88
CA ARG A 43 -20.65 2.82 -25.12
C ARG A 43 -19.25 3.16 -25.63
N GLU A 44 -19.13 4.07 -26.60
CA GLU A 44 -17.85 4.43 -27.20
C GLU A 44 -16.96 5.12 -26.17
N VAL A 45 -17.53 6.04 -25.38
CA VAL A 45 -16.83 6.71 -24.29
C VAL A 45 -16.36 5.71 -23.23
N THR A 46 -17.24 4.80 -22.83
CA THR A 46 -16.95 3.78 -21.81
C THR A 46 -15.83 2.85 -22.25
N ASP A 47 -15.89 2.35 -23.50
CA ASP A 47 -14.87 1.45 -24.05
C ASP A 47 -13.51 2.15 -24.13
N ASN A 48 -13.47 3.41 -24.59
CA ASN A 48 -12.24 4.21 -24.64
C ASN A 48 -11.68 4.50 -23.24
N LEU A 49 -12.53 4.83 -22.26
CA LEU A 49 -12.11 5.04 -20.87
C LEU A 49 -11.54 3.76 -20.24
N ARG A 50 -12.18 2.60 -20.46
CA ARG A 50 -11.66 1.32 -19.97
C ARG A 50 -10.31 0.99 -20.59
N ALA A 51 -10.15 1.23 -21.88
CA ALA A 51 -8.88 1.03 -22.58
C ALA A 51 -7.77 1.96 -22.04
N LEU A 52 -8.10 3.23 -21.81
CA LEU A 52 -7.16 4.25 -21.32
C LEU A 52 -6.74 4.03 -19.86
N LEU A 53 -7.72 3.71 -19.00
CA LEU A 53 -7.53 3.69 -17.54
C LEU A 53 -7.19 2.30 -16.99
N GLY A 54 -7.53 1.24 -17.72
CA GLY A 54 -7.29 -0.14 -17.29
C GLY A 54 -7.89 -0.44 -15.91
N ASN A 55 -7.05 -0.86 -14.98
CA ASN A 55 -7.43 -1.15 -13.60
C ASN A 55 -7.87 0.08 -12.78
N HIS A 56 -7.58 1.30 -13.25
CA HIS A 56 -8.01 2.54 -12.61
C HIS A 56 -9.40 3.00 -13.06
N TYR A 57 -10.00 2.35 -14.06
CA TYR A 57 -11.32 2.72 -14.57
C TYR A 57 -12.36 2.79 -13.45
N GLN A 58 -12.41 1.79 -12.57
CA GLN A 58 -13.42 1.74 -11.51
C GLN A 58 -13.29 2.91 -10.53
N ILE A 59 -12.06 3.22 -10.11
CA ILE A 59 -11.75 4.35 -9.23
C ILE A 59 -12.18 5.67 -9.86
N PHE A 60 -11.90 5.84 -11.17
CA PHE A 60 -12.27 7.03 -11.90
C PHE A 60 -13.77 7.20 -12.03
N ILE A 61 -14.50 6.13 -12.41
CA ILE A 61 -15.93 6.20 -12.68
C ILE A 61 -16.77 6.31 -11.39
N ASP A 62 -16.32 5.70 -10.29
CA ASP A 62 -17.01 5.74 -9.00
C ASP A 62 -17.17 7.17 -8.47
N ASN A 63 -16.35 8.11 -8.95
CA ASN A 63 -16.46 9.52 -8.58
C ASN A 63 -17.64 10.25 -9.24
N PHE A 64 -18.34 9.67 -10.21
CA PHE A 64 -19.45 10.36 -10.89
C PHE A 64 -20.81 10.12 -10.21
N ASP A 65 -20.87 10.35 -8.89
CA ASP A 65 -22.12 10.33 -8.10
C ASP A 65 -22.86 11.67 -8.22
N VAL A 66 -22.12 12.79 -8.13
CA VAL A 66 -22.58 14.14 -8.44
C VAL A 66 -21.80 14.66 -9.64
N PHE A 67 -22.51 15.27 -10.61
CA PHE A 67 -21.91 15.87 -11.79
C PHE A 67 -21.78 17.39 -11.63
N GLY A 68 -20.65 17.92 -12.10
CA GLY A 68 -20.48 19.36 -12.30
C GLY A 68 -21.18 19.86 -13.55
N GLU A 69 -21.28 21.18 -13.68
CA GLU A 69 -21.76 21.79 -14.92
C GLU A 69 -20.73 21.54 -16.04
N PRO A 70 -21.08 20.81 -17.11
CA PRO A 70 -20.15 20.59 -18.21
C PRO A 70 -19.97 21.88 -19.02
N HIS A 71 -18.86 21.97 -19.75
CA HIS A 71 -18.64 23.07 -20.68
C HIS A 71 -17.85 22.66 -21.90
N THR A 72 -17.96 23.45 -22.96
CA THR A 72 -17.19 23.28 -24.19
C THR A 72 -15.77 23.79 -23.99
N THR A 73 -14.77 22.99 -24.35
CA THR A 73 -13.36 23.39 -24.29
C THR A 73 -13.01 24.34 -25.44
N THR A 74 -11.88 25.04 -25.35
CA THR A 74 -11.44 25.96 -26.42
C THR A 74 -11.23 25.24 -27.77
N GLY A 75 -10.95 23.94 -27.75
CA GLY A 75 -10.80 23.09 -28.94
C GLY A 75 -12.10 22.51 -29.49
N GLY A 76 -13.26 22.92 -28.96
CA GLY A 76 -14.57 22.37 -29.34
C GLY A 76 -14.91 21.01 -28.72
N GLY A 77 -14.08 20.53 -27.80
CA GLY A 77 -14.36 19.33 -27.02
C GLY A 77 -15.34 19.58 -25.89
N LEU A 78 -15.57 18.55 -25.06
CA LEU A 78 -16.43 18.63 -23.89
C LEU A 78 -15.63 18.30 -22.64
N PHE A 79 -15.68 19.20 -21.66
CA PHE A 79 -15.23 18.95 -20.30
C PHE A 79 -16.41 18.47 -19.44
N VAL A 80 -16.15 17.46 -18.63
CA VAL A 80 -17.09 16.87 -17.69
C VAL A 80 -16.34 16.58 -16.39
N GLU A 81 -16.97 16.84 -15.26
CA GLU A 81 -16.43 16.44 -13.96
C GLU A 81 -17.49 15.80 -13.07
N GLY A 82 -17.02 15.06 -12.08
CA GLY A 82 -17.87 14.50 -11.04
C GLY A 82 -17.11 14.27 -9.74
N TRP A 83 -17.85 14.16 -8.65
CA TRP A 83 -17.32 13.83 -7.33
C TRP A 83 -18.29 12.94 -6.55
N LEU A 84 -17.75 12.19 -5.57
CA LEU A 84 -18.60 11.54 -4.59
C LEU A 84 -19.34 12.59 -3.78
N LYS A 85 -20.62 12.36 -3.50
CA LYS A 85 -21.41 13.27 -2.66
C LYS A 85 -20.65 13.60 -1.36
N ASP A 86 -20.63 14.89 -1.04
CA ASP A 86 -19.93 15.47 0.13
C ASP A 86 -18.39 15.48 0.07
N LEU A 87 -17.75 14.96 -1.00
CA LEU A 87 -16.28 14.85 -1.14
C LEU A 87 -15.70 15.64 -2.33
N TYR A 88 -16.25 16.82 -2.63
CA TYR A 88 -15.87 17.64 -3.80
C TYR A 88 -14.36 17.94 -3.93
N LEU A 89 -13.68 18.16 -2.81
CA LEU A 89 -12.25 18.49 -2.75
C LEU A 89 -11.35 17.29 -2.45
N GLU A 90 -11.93 16.10 -2.23
CA GLU A 90 -11.19 14.93 -1.75
C GLU A 90 -11.34 13.73 -2.68
N ASN A 91 -12.47 13.58 -3.36
CA ASN A 91 -12.70 12.49 -4.31
C ASN A 91 -13.44 12.99 -5.56
N ALA A 92 -12.70 13.18 -6.65
CA ALA A 92 -13.24 13.76 -7.86
C ALA A 92 -12.54 13.26 -9.12
N SER A 93 -13.26 13.28 -10.23
CA SER A 93 -12.78 12.92 -11.56
C SER A 93 -13.11 14.02 -12.56
N ALA A 94 -12.24 14.18 -13.55
CA ALA A 94 -12.44 15.06 -14.68
C ALA A 94 -12.14 14.33 -15.99
N LEU A 95 -12.95 14.63 -17.00
CA LEU A 95 -12.95 14.04 -18.32
C LEU A 95 -12.96 15.15 -19.36
N VAL A 96 -12.06 15.09 -20.33
CA VAL A 96 -12.17 15.86 -21.57
C VAL A 96 -12.24 14.89 -22.74
N ILE A 97 -13.21 15.11 -23.62
CA ILE A 97 -13.31 14.43 -24.91
C ILE A 97 -13.21 15.47 -26.01
N ASN A 98 -12.21 15.32 -26.88
CA ASN A 98 -12.05 16.19 -28.05
C ASN A 98 -12.93 15.70 -29.22
N PRO A 99 -13.22 16.57 -30.21
CA PRO A 99 -14.00 16.18 -31.40
C PRO A 99 -13.37 15.05 -32.23
N ASP A 100 -12.05 14.86 -32.11
CA ASP A 100 -11.30 13.78 -32.76
C ASP A 100 -11.32 12.46 -31.97
N GLY A 101 -12.09 12.40 -30.88
CA GLY A 101 -12.21 11.22 -30.02
C GLY A 101 -11.09 11.06 -29.00
N LYS A 102 -10.10 11.96 -28.94
CA LYS A 102 -9.07 11.90 -27.90
C LYS A 102 -9.69 12.15 -26.53
N ILE A 103 -9.28 11.35 -25.56
CA ILE A 103 -9.77 11.41 -24.19
C ILE A 103 -8.61 11.76 -23.25
N PHE A 104 -8.92 12.66 -22.32
CA PHE A 104 -8.05 13.03 -21.21
C PHE A 104 -8.83 12.80 -19.92
N ALA A 105 -8.26 12.03 -19.00
CA ALA A 105 -8.91 11.66 -17.76
C ALA A 105 -7.98 11.97 -16.59
N ALA A 106 -8.52 12.61 -15.56
CA ALA A 106 -7.83 12.86 -14.31
C ALA A 106 -8.71 12.49 -13.12
N TRP A 107 -8.10 12.05 -12.03
CA TRP A 107 -8.83 11.76 -10.80
C TRP A 107 -7.97 11.95 -9.55
N VAL A 108 -8.66 12.23 -8.46
CA VAL A 108 -8.16 12.32 -7.09
C VAL A 108 -9.01 11.39 -6.23
N VAL A 109 -8.38 10.72 -5.28
CA VAL A 109 -9.06 9.92 -4.24
C VAL A 109 -8.69 10.48 -2.85
N PRO A 110 -9.54 10.35 -1.81
CA PRO A 110 -9.32 10.94 -0.48
C PRO A 110 -8.01 10.49 0.18
N GLU A 111 -7.54 9.34 -0.27
CA GLU A 111 -6.32 8.70 0.16
C GLU A 111 -5.11 9.15 -0.67
N SER A 112 -5.19 10.17 -1.55
CA SER A 112 -4.13 10.64 -2.44
C SER A 112 -3.89 12.16 -2.43
N ASP A 113 -2.64 12.60 -2.28
CA ASP A 113 -2.21 14.01 -2.47
C ASP A 113 -1.64 14.20 -3.89
N VAL A 114 -1.82 13.21 -4.77
CA VAL A 114 -1.48 13.31 -6.18
C VAL A 114 -2.72 13.23 -7.05
N ILE A 115 -2.73 14.05 -8.09
CA ILE A 115 -3.73 13.99 -9.15
C ILE A 115 -3.22 13.00 -10.19
N GLN A 116 -3.95 11.92 -10.40
CA GLN A 116 -3.66 10.98 -11.46
C GLN A 116 -4.15 11.55 -12.78
N TYR A 117 -3.39 11.33 -13.85
CA TYR A 117 -3.73 11.81 -15.20
C TYR A 117 -3.33 10.79 -16.25
N ARG A 118 -4.20 10.59 -17.24
CA ARG A 118 -3.98 9.76 -18.42
C ARG A 118 -4.56 10.46 -19.64
N SER A 119 -3.88 10.32 -20.78
CA SER A 119 -4.36 10.81 -22.07
C SER A 119 -4.23 9.73 -23.14
N SER A 120 -5.19 9.68 -24.06
CA SER A 120 -5.17 8.71 -25.16
C SER A 120 -4.09 9.00 -26.20
N ASP A 121 -3.56 10.23 -26.21
CA ASP A 121 -2.51 10.67 -27.13
C ASP A 121 -1.08 10.54 -26.54
N ASN A 122 -0.95 10.05 -25.31
CA ASN A 122 0.31 9.96 -24.56
C ASN A 122 1.08 11.29 -24.46
N SER A 123 0.41 12.43 -24.64
CA SER A 123 1.02 13.75 -24.49
C SER A 123 1.47 13.97 -23.03
N PRO A 124 2.71 14.42 -22.80
CA PRO A 124 3.16 14.82 -21.47
C PRO A 124 2.52 16.14 -21.02
N VAL A 125 1.87 16.87 -21.93
CA VAL A 125 1.18 18.14 -21.64
C VAL A 125 -0.21 17.84 -21.12
N ILE A 126 -0.54 18.40 -19.96
CA ILE A 126 -1.85 18.25 -19.33
C ILE A 126 -2.84 19.17 -20.01
N HIS A 127 -4.03 18.65 -20.35
CA HIS A 127 -5.10 19.43 -20.96
C HIS A 127 -5.47 20.65 -20.10
N ALA A 128 -5.69 21.82 -20.72
CA ALA A 128 -5.90 23.09 -20.03
C ALA A 128 -7.09 23.05 -19.06
N ASP A 129 -8.24 22.52 -19.48
CA ASP A 129 -9.41 22.36 -18.60
C ASP A 129 -9.16 21.42 -17.42
N ILE A 130 -8.35 20.37 -17.60
CA ILE A 130 -7.93 19.50 -16.50
C ILE A 130 -6.98 20.23 -15.55
N GLN A 131 -6.10 21.09 -16.06
CA GLN A 131 -5.27 21.94 -15.20
C GLN A 131 -6.13 22.93 -14.38
N GLN A 132 -7.13 23.53 -15.00
CA GLN A 132 -8.07 24.43 -14.32
C GLN A 132 -8.88 23.71 -13.25
N TRP A 133 -9.39 22.52 -13.56
CA TRP A 133 -10.05 21.65 -12.58
C TRP A 133 -9.11 21.29 -11.42
N ALA A 134 -7.86 20.93 -11.73
CA ALA A 134 -6.85 20.56 -10.75
C ALA A 134 -6.46 21.70 -9.80
N ALA A 135 -6.58 22.96 -10.24
CA ALA A 135 -6.17 24.13 -9.46
C ALA A 135 -6.93 24.26 -8.13
N ARG A 136 -8.10 23.63 -7.97
CA ARG A 136 -8.84 23.65 -6.69
C ARG A 136 -8.18 22.81 -5.60
N PHE A 137 -7.34 21.83 -5.96
CA PHE A 137 -6.63 20.97 -5.02
C PHE A 137 -5.27 21.59 -4.67
N ASN A 138 -5.26 22.78 -4.09
CA ASN A 138 -4.09 23.68 -3.88
C ASN A 138 -2.77 23.04 -3.42
N THR A 139 -2.81 21.87 -2.78
CA THR A 139 -1.63 21.15 -2.26
C THR A 139 -1.19 19.96 -3.11
N MET A 140 -2.00 19.54 -4.09
CA MET A 140 -1.76 18.34 -4.90
C MET A 140 -0.96 18.64 -6.16
N GLN A 141 -0.23 17.64 -6.64
CA GLN A 141 0.54 17.70 -7.88
C GLN A 141 0.13 16.56 -8.80
N PHE A 142 0.25 16.77 -10.11
CA PHE A 142 0.03 15.68 -11.06
C PHE A 142 1.09 14.61 -10.88
N ALA A 143 0.66 13.35 -10.87
CA ALA A 143 1.54 12.20 -10.81
C ALA A 143 2.54 12.28 -11.98
N LYS A 144 3.83 12.41 -11.67
CA LYS A 144 4.88 12.32 -12.69
C LYS A 144 4.82 10.91 -13.28
N SER A 145 4.86 10.81 -14.61
CA SER A 145 5.13 9.54 -15.30
C SER A 145 6.52 9.05 -14.87
N SER A 146 6.57 8.24 -13.81
CA SER A 146 7.77 7.53 -13.40
C SER A 146 7.55 6.04 -13.60
N GLN A 147 7.75 5.59 -14.84
CA GLN A 147 8.14 4.20 -15.09
C GLN A 147 9.58 4.01 -14.56
N SER A 148 9.71 3.85 -13.24
CA SER A 148 10.81 3.18 -12.50
C SER A 148 10.90 3.74 -11.07
N GLY A 149 10.73 2.87 -10.06
CA GLY A 149 11.44 3.02 -8.78
C GLY A 149 10.66 3.31 -7.50
N LEU A 150 9.32 3.31 -7.48
CA LEU A 150 8.56 3.30 -6.22
C LEU A 150 7.99 1.90 -6.00
N ALA A 151 8.64 1.14 -5.13
CA ALA A 151 8.23 -0.21 -4.79
C ALA A 151 7.99 -0.29 -3.29
N PHE A 152 6.73 -0.54 -2.93
CA PHE A 152 6.29 -0.81 -1.55
C PHE A 152 6.81 -2.15 -1.05
N ASP A 153 7.25 -3.04 -1.93
CA ASP A 153 7.79 -4.34 -1.56
C ASP A 153 8.96 -4.24 -0.57
N GLY A 154 9.10 -5.27 0.26
CA GLY A 154 10.15 -5.37 1.27
C GLY A 154 9.67 -5.00 2.67
N GLU A 155 10.63 -4.82 3.58
CA GLU A 155 10.37 -4.44 4.96
C GLU A 155 10.51 -2.92 5.13
N TRP A 156 9.51 -2.31 5.72
CA TRP A 156 9.48 -0.90 6.10
C TRP A 156 9.38 -0.81 7.61
N ALA A 157 10.26 -0.05 8.24
CA ALA A 157 10.31 0.07 9.68
C ALA A 157 10.52 1.52 10.11
N GLY A 158 9.94 1.87 11.26
CA GLY A 158 10.19 3.16 11.90
C GLY A 158 10.12 3.05 13.41
N GLU A 159 10.81 3.95 14.09
CA GLU A 159 10.86 4.04 15.55
C GLU A 159 10.45 5.45 15.97
N SER A 160 9.54 5.57 16.94
CA SER A 160 9.18 6.84 17.57
C SER A 160 9.73 6.83 19.00
N GLY A 161 10.90 7.46 19.17
CA GLY A 161 11.65 7.41 20.42
C GLY A 161 11.97 5.98 20.88
N SER A 162 11.89 5.74 22.18
CA SER A 162 11.98 4.40 22.78
C SER A 162 10.64 3.68 22.93
N ASP A 163 9.55 4.28 22.44
CA ASP A 163 8.21 4.00 22.96
C ASP A 163 7.36 3.18 22.01
N SER A 164 7.59 3.28 20.70
CA SER A 164 6.90 2.46 19.72
C SER A 164 7.73 2.17 18.48
N THR A 165 7.43 1.04 17.83
CA THR A 165 7.93 0.65 16.52
C THR A 165 6.76 0.21 15.63
N LEU A 166 6.78 0.61 14.37
CA LEU A 166 5.90 0.06 13.34
C LEU A 166 6.76 -0.64 12.30
N THR A 167 6.37 -1.85 11.93
CA THR A 167 6.98 -2.64 10.87
C THR A 167 5.91 -3.13 9.89
N LEU A 168 6.15 -2.91 8.60
CA LEU A 168 5.37 -3.47 7.50
C LEU A 168 6.26 -4.42 6.69
N ARG A 169 5.77 -5.62 6.40
CA ARG A 169 6.42 -6.55 5.47
C ARG A 169 5.52 -6.74 4.28
N LEU A 170 5.88 -6.15 3.14
CA LEU A 170 5.01 -6.01 1.99
C LEU A 170 5.55 -6.82 0.81
N ALA A 171 4.65 -7.50 0.12
CA ALA A 171 4.90 -8.16 -1.14
C ALA A 171 3.98 -7.55 -2.20
N GLU A 172 4.57 -7.09 -3.29
CA GLU A 172 3.85 -6.52 -4.42
C GLU A 172 3.64 -7.55 -5.52
N SER A 173 2.44 -7.54 -6.11
CA SER A 173 2.14 -8.30 -7.32
C SER A 173 1.23 -7.46 -8.20
N GLY A 174 1.81 -6.85 -9.24
CA GLY A 174 1.12 -5.88 -10.08
C GLY A 174 0.68 -4.66 -9.26
N ASN A 175 -0.63 -4.39 -9.22
CA ASN A 175 -1.21 -3.30 -8.44
C ASN A 175 -1.71 -3.75 -7.05
N ARG A 176 -1.35 -4.94 -6.59
CA ARG A 176 -1.79 -5.48 -5.30
C ARG A 176 -0.64 -5.53 -4.31
N ILE A 177 -0.95 -5.22 -3.05
CA ILE A 177 -0.07 -5.44 -1.91
C ILE A 177 -0.67 -6.52 -1.03
N THR A 178 0.18 -7.42 -0.55
CA THR A 178 -0.14 -8.31 0.57
C THR A 178 1.01 -8.28 1.56
N GLY A 179 0.75 -8.54 2.82
CA GLY A 179 1.82 -8.43 3.81
C GLY A 179 1.36 -8.58 5.23
N SER A 180 2.23 -8.17 6.14
CA SER A 180 1.92 -8.04 7.55
C SER A 180 2.18 -6.64 8.07
N TYR A 181 1.37 -6.27 9.06
CA TYR A 181 1.47 -5.07 9.86
C TYR A 181 1.76 -5.48 11.30
N CYS A 182 2.81 -4.93 11.90
CA CYS A 182 3.18 -5.19 13.29
C CYS A 182 3.52 -3.88 13.99
N TYR A 183 2.71 -3.52 15.00
CA TYR A 183 2.91 -2.32 15.79
C TYR A 183 3.11 -2.65 17.26
N ILE A 184 4.28 -2.27 17.75
CA ILE A 184 4.64 -2.38 19.15
C ILE A 184 4.56 -0.98 19.72
N SER A 185 3.73 -0.77 20.74
CA SER A 185 3.59 0.53 21.39
C SER A 185 3.72 0.42 22.90
N GLN A 186 3.78 1.58 23.56
CA GLN A 186 3.87 1.70 25.01
C GLN A 186 5.07 0.94 25.58
N LYS A 187 6.25 1.08 24.95
CA LYS A 187 7.51 0.41 25.34
C LYS A 187 7.41 -1.11 25.36
N GLY A 188 6.59 -1.67 24.47
CA GLY A 188 6.30 -3.09 24.39
C GLY A 188 4.93 -3.50 24.93
N ASN A 189 4.24 -2.64 25.70
CA ASN A 189 3.03 -3.03 26.46
C ASN A 189 1.84 -3.41 25.59
N ARG A 190 1.88 -3.03 24.32
CA ARG A 190 0.92 -3.45 23.32
C ARG A 190 1.68 -3.96 22.11
N ILE A 191 1.49 -5.24 21.79
CA ILE A 191 2.11 -5.92 20.64
C ILE A 191 0.98 -6.30 19.69
N ASP A 192 0.66 -5.39 18.78
CA ASP A 192 -0.34 -5.57 17.73
C ASP A 192 0.35 -6.14 16.49
N CYS A 193 0.80 -7.38 16.61
CA CYS A 193 1.52 -8.11 15.58
C CYS A 193 0.83 -9.46 15.33
N PRO A 194 0.69 -9.89 14.07
CA PRO A 194 0.15 -11.20 13.74
C PRO A 194 1.11 -12.32 14.18
N GLU A 195 0.65 -13.57 14.15
CA GLU A 195 1.55 -14.70 14.35
C GLU A 195 2.61 -14.79 13.23
N ASP A 196 3.66 -15.58 13.44
CA ASP A 196 4.71 -15.71 12.43
C ASP A 196 4.09 -16.29 11.14
N ASP A 197 4.45 -15.68 10.01
CA ASP A 197 3.94 -15.97 8.65
C ASP A 197 2.47 -15.57 8.35
N GLU A 198 1.70 -15.11 9.33
CA GLU A 198 0.35 -14.62 9.09
C GLU A 198 0.36 -13.27 8.35
N ARG A 199 -0.43 -13.19 7.27
CA ARG A 199 -0.64 -11.97 6.49
C ARG A 199 -1.94 -11.31 6.91
N ASN A 200 -1.84 -10.28 7.75
CA ASN A 200 -2.97 -9.49 8.22
C ASN A 200 -3.16 -8.17 7.47
N LEU A 201 -2.48 -7.96 6.33
CA LEU A 201 -2.58 -6.73 5.53
C LEU A 201 -2.71 -7.04 4.03
N THR A 202 -3.65 -6.38 3.36
CA THR A 202 -3.80 -6.42 1.90
C THR A 202 -4.17 -5.04 1.35
N GLY A 203 -3.92 -4.76 0.07
CA GLY A 203 -4.26 -3.46 -0.49
C GLY A 203 -4.06 -3.33 -1.98
N THR A 204 -4.29 -2.12 -2.49
CA THR A 204 -4.12 -1.75 -3.89
C THR A 204 -3.22 -0.54 -4.04
N ILE A 205 -2.38 -0.55 -5.07
CA ILE A 205 -1.40 0.49 -5.38
C ILE A 205 -1.98 1.44 -6.44
N ALA A 206 -1.81 2.74 -6.20
CA ALA A 206 -2.08 3.81 -7.14
C ALA A 206 -0.94 4.85 -7.08
N GLY A 207 0.03 4.74 -7.99
CA GLY A 207 1.19 5.64 -8.05
C GLY A 207 2.12 5.46 -6.85
N ASN A 208 2.38 6.54 -6.11
CA ASN A 208 3.20 6.53 -4.90
C ASN A 208 2.40 6.20 -3.63
N ARG A 209 1.14 5.80 -3.76
CA ARG A 209 0.28 5.45 -2.62
C ARG A 209 -0.29 4.04 -2.73
N ALA A 210 -0.59 3.46 -1.57
CA ALA A 210 -1.36 2.24 -1.48
C ALA A 210 -2.43 2.35 -0.39
N SER A 211 -3.66 1.96 -0.74
CA SER A 211 -4.75 1.83 0.21
C SER A 211 -4.78 0.40 0.72
N VAL A 212 -4.61 0.24 2.03
CA VAL A 212 -4.48 -1.07 2.67
C VAL A 212 -5.60 -1.30 3.68
N GLU A 213 -6.10 -2.51 3.72
CA GLU A 213 -6.92 -3.05 4.80
C GLU A 213 -6.05 -3.95 5.68
N PHE A 214 -6.18 -3.81 6.99
CA PHE A 214 -5.43 -4.60 7.97
C PHE A 214 -6.31 -5.06 9.14
N ASN A 215 -5.94 -6.19 9.74
CA ASN A 215 -6.58 -6.74 10.93
C ASN A 215 -5.64 -6.65 12.13
N SER A 216 -6.15 -6.13 13.26
CA SER A 216 -5.43 -6.11 14.53
C SER A 216 -5.42 -7.50 15.16
N SER A 217 -4.30 -7.88 15.78
CA SER A 217 -4.22 -9.12 16.57
C SER A 217 -5.03 -9.05 17.88
N PHE A 218 -5.56 -7.87 18.23
CA PHE A 218 -6.48 -7.66 19.35
C PHE A 218 -7.97 -7.86 18.97
N GLY A 219 -8.22 -8.53 17.84
CA GLY A 219 -9.57 -8.92 17.41
C GLY A 219 -10.35 -7.80 16.74
N GLY A 220 -9.71 -6.68 16.38
CA GLY A 220 -10.31 -5.63 15.55
C GLY A 220 -10.02 -5.88 14.06
N PRO A 221 -10.98 -6.40 13.28
CA PRO A 221 -10.84 -6.51 11.82
C PRO A 221 -11.16 -5.21 11.06
N GLY A 222 -10.74 -5.15 9.80
CA GLY A 222 -11.21 -4.17 8.82
C GLY A 222 -10.70 -2.74 9.02
N GLY A 223 -9.54 -2.58 9.67
CA GLY A 223 -8.87 -1.29 9.71
C GLY A 223 -8.39 -0.89 8.32
N ARG A 224 -8.46 0.40 7.98
CA ARG A 224 -7.99 0.91 6.69
C ARG A 224 -6.92 1.96 6.91
N ALA A 225 -5.82 1.87 6.17
CA ALA A 225 -4.73 2.83 6.20
C ALA A 225 -4.26 3.18 4.79
N VAL A 226 -3.57 4.30 4.71
CA VAL A 226 -2.92 4.79 3.50
C VAL A 226 -1.42 4.73 3.72
N LEU A 227 -0.73 4.07 2.80
CA LEU A 227 0.71 4.11 2.67
C LEU A 227 1.06 5.12 1.58
N GLU A 228 1.99 6.02 1.85
CA GLU A 228 2.49 6.96 0.85
C GLU A 228 4.01 7.02 0.86
N ILE A 229 4.64 6.75 -0.27
CA ILE A 229 6.08 6.92 -0.42
C ILE A 229 6.39 8.39 -0.78
N LYS A 230 7.22 9.02 0.05
CA LYS A 230 7.78 10.37 -0.11
C LYS A 230 9.30 10.27 -0.12
N GLY A 231 9.89 10.12 -1.30
CA GLY A 231 11.34 9.92 -1.43
C GLY A 231 11.76 8.54 -0.90
N ASP A 232 12.59 8.52 0.14
CA ASP A 232 13.08 7.29 0.81
C ASP A 232 12.24 6.88 2.03
N GLU A 233 11.22 7.67 2.37
CA GLU A 233 10.32 7.42 3.48
C GLU A 233 8.94 6.96 2.99
N MET A 234 8.26 6.19 3.83
CA MET A 234 6.85 5.86 3.70
C MET A 234 6.08 6.42 4.88
N GLU A 235 5.03 7.20 4.62
CA GLU A 235 4.07 7.62 5.63
C GLU A 235 2.94 6.59 5.70
N TRP A 236 2.71 6.03 6.89
CA TRP A 236 1.48 5.36 7.26
C TRP A 236 0.50 6.38 7.83
N ARG A 237 -0.75 6.36 7.37
CA ARG A 237 -1.86 7.14 7.94
C ARG A 237 -3.09 6.26 8.13
N LEU A 238 -3.59 6.15 9.36
CA LEU A 238 -4.86 5.48 9.64
C LEU A 238 -6.01 6.27 9.02
N ALA A 239 -6.77 5.63 8.13
CA ALA A 239 -7.95 6.22 7.49
C ALA A 239 -9.23 5.83 8.22
N THR A 240 -9.38 4.55 8.57
CA THR A 240 -10.54 4.04 9.31
C THR A 240 -10.05 3.05 10.37
N PRO A 241 -10.43 3.22 11.63
CA PRO A 241 -10.03 2.28 12.67
C PRO A 241 -10.71 0.92 12.48
N PRO A 242 -10.07 -0.18 12.90
CA PRO A 242 -10.72 -1.48 12.98
C PRO A 242 -12.02 -1.46 13.79
N GLN A 243 -12.97 -2.30 13.40
CA GLN A 243 -14.31 -2.39 13.99
C GLN A 243 -14.44 -3.62 14.89
N ASN A 244 -15.40 -3.62 15.82
CA ASN A 244 -15.79 -4.81 16.62
C ASN A 244 -14.63 -5.53 17.36
N GLY A 245 -13.64 -4.77 17.83
CA GLY A 245 -12.52 -5.28 18.61
C GLY A 245 -11.58 -4.16 19.06
N HIS A 246 -10.53 -4.52 19.80
CA HIS A 246 -9.50 -3.55 20.16
C HIS A 246 -8.45 -3.44 19.04
N TYR A 247 -7.81 -2.28 18.97
CA TYR A 247 -6.68 -2.03 18.07
C TYR A 247 -5.74 -1.01 18.72
N TYR A 248 -4.49 -1.02 18.30
CA TYR A 248 -3.51 -0.05 18.79
C TYR A 248 -2.79 0.68 17.66
N ALA A 249 -3.29 0.55 16.42
CA ALA A 249 -2.64 1.16 15.27
C ALA A 249 -2.43 2.67 15.40
N PRO A 250 -1.26 3.18 15.00
CA PRO A 250 -0.96 4.59 15.12
C PRO A 250 -1.75 5.39 14.09
N LEU A 251 -2.16 6.61 14.47
CA LEU A 251 -2.82 7.54 13.56
C LEU A 251 -1.92 7.91 12.38
N ARG A 252 -0.63 8.14 12.67
CA ARG A 252 0.42 8.46 11.69
C ARG A 252 1.73 7.84 12.11
N TYR A 253 2.53 7.45 11.12
CA TYR A 253 3.86 6.92 11.36
C TYR A 253 4.76 7.10 10.15
N THR A 254 6.03 7.46 10.36
CA THR A 254 7.03 7.54 9.29
C THR A 254 7.90 6.30 9.34
N LEU A 255 8.03 5.64 8.20
CA LEU A 255 8.80 4.44 7.99
C LEU A 255 9.92 4.73 7.00
N ARG A 256 11.03 4.02 7.13
CA ARG A 256 12.06 3.94 6.09
C ARG A 256 12.12 2.51 5.59
N LYS A 257 12.53 2.34 4.33
CA LYS A 257 12.83 1.00 3.82
C LYS A 257 13.93 0.44 4.71
N ALA A 258 13.63 -0.62 5.45
CA ALA A 258 14.65 -1.27 6.24
C ALA A 258 15.72 -1.69 5.24
N ALA A 259 16.99 -1.32 5.49
CA ALA A 259 18.11 -1.92 4.77
C ALA A 259 17.85 -3.42 4.78
N SER A 260 17.77 -4.07 3.61
CA SER A 260 17.20 -5.39 3.48
C SER A 260 17.84 -6.36 4.47
N VAL A 261 17.26 -6.49 5.66
CA VAL A 261 17.68 -7.49 6.62
C VAL A 261 16.92 -8.74 6.21
N HIS A 262 17.25 -9.26 5.03
CA HIS A 262 16.74 -10.53 4.52
C HIS A 262 17.00 -11.71 5.48
N ASN A 263 17.66 -11.46 6.61
CA ASN A 263 18.12 -12.46 7.55
C ASN A 263 17.69 -12.18 9.00
N ALA A 264 16.79 -11.22 9.29
CA ALA A 264 16.38 -10.98 10.68
C ALA A 264 15.63 -12.19 11.24
N GLU A 265 16.28 -12.99 12.08
CA GLU A 265 15.66 -14.17 12.69
C GLU A 265 14.92 -13.74 13.97
N THR A 266 13.75 -14.33 14.22
CA THR A 266 13.00 -14.17 15.47
C THR A 266 12.86 -15.53 16.14
N ARG A 267 13.00 -15.56 17.48
CA ARG A 267 12.76 -16.76 18.28
C ARG A 267 11.91 -16.42 19.50
N LYS A 268 10.92 -17.27 19.78
CA LYS A 268 10.01 -17.14 20.92
C LYS A 268 10.43 -18.07 22.05
N LEU A 269 10.80 -17.52 23.19
CA LEU A 269 11.08 -18.23 24.42
C LEU A 269 9.87 -18.13 25.36
N ASP A 270 9.29 -19.27 25.71
CA ASP A 270 8.24 -19.35 26.71
C ASP A 270 8.79 -19.87 28.03
N THR A 271 8.52 -19.17 29.13
CA THR A 271 8.94 -19.51 30.49
C THR A 271 7.72 -19.64 31.39
N GLU A 272 7.90 -20.04 32.64
CA GLU A 272 6.80 -20.10 33.61
C GLU A 272 6.08 -18.74 33.77
N LYS A 273 6.81 -17.62 33.87
CA LYS A 273 6.21 -16.30 34.15
C LYS A 273 6.24 -15.33 32.97
N PHE A 274 6.97 -15.64 31.90
CA PHE A 274 7.16 -14.72 30.77
C PHE A 274 7.02 -15.41 29.42
N ALA A 275 6.41 -14.73 28.46
CA ALA A 275 6.54 -15.01 27.03
C ALA A 275 7.49 -13.97 26.43
N ILE A 276 8.51 -14.41 25.72
CA ILE A 276 9.62 -13.56 25.28
C ILE A 276 9.85 -13.76 23.78
N SER A 277 9.84 -12.68 23.00
CA SER A 277 10.29 -12.69 21.60
C SER A 277 11.65 -12.03 21.51
N LEU A 278 12.61 -12.76 20.96
CA LEU A 278 13.94 -12.25 20.64
C LEU A 278 14.03 -12.01 19.13
N ILE A 279 14.61 -10.90 18.72
CA ILE A 279 14.84 -10.59 17.31
C ILE A 279 16.32 -10.29 17.12
N ASN A 280 16.98 -11.01 16.22
CA ASN A 280 18.32 -10.70 15.75
C ASN A 280 18.21 -9.90 14.46
N ARG A 281 18.51 -8.59 14.49
CA ARG A 281 18.46 -7.72 13.30
C ARG A 281 19.71 -7.81 12.41
N CYS A 282 20.67 -8.67 12.73
CA CYS A 282 21.88 -8.85 11.95
C CYS A 282 21.92 -10.18 11.19
N GLY A 283 20.98 -11.11 11.47
CA GLY A 283 21.04 -12.43 10.87
C GLY A 283 20.45 -13.53 11.75
N HIS A 284 21.01 -14.72 11.58
CA HIS A 284 20.69 -15.88 12.38
C HIS A 284 21.13 -15.74 13.84
N PHE A 285 20.50 -16.48 14.75
CA PHE A 285 20.83 -16.44 16.19
C PHE A 285 22.24 -16.97 16.55
N ASP A 286 22.94 -17.60 15.61
CA ASP A 286 24.34 -18.01 15.72
C ASP A 286 25.32 -16.99 15.09
N SER A 287 24.81 -15.84 14.63
CA SER A 287 25.58 -14.76 14.02
C SER A 287 25.74 -13.58 14.97
N GLU A 288 26.90 -12.92 14.93
CA GLU A 288 27.20 -11.77 15.78
C GLU A 288 26.24 -10.61 15.54
N CYS A 289 25.73 -9.99 16.60
CA CYS A 289 24.80 -8.88 16.48
C CYS A 289 24.80 -7.93 17.68
N ASP A 290 24.97 -6.64 17.43
CA ASP A 290 24.81 -5.54 18.39
C ASP A 290 23.42 -4.87 18.31
N GLN A 291 22.53 -5.39 17.48
CA GLN A 291 21.17 -4.90 17.24
C GLN A 291 20.09 -5.93 17.66
N MET A 292 20.30 -6.63 18.78
CA MET A 292 19.30 -7.56 19.31
C MET A 292 18.13 -6.80 19.94
N VAL A 293 16.92 -7.35 19.79
CA VAL A 293 15.71 -6.85 20.47
C VAL A 293 15.14 -7.95 21.36
N TYR A 294 14.71 -7.56 22.57
CA TYR A 294 13.98 -8.39 23.53
C TYR A 294 12.61 -7.77 23.74
N LEU A 295 11.56 -8.56 23.55
CA LEU A 295 10.17 -8.20 23.87
C LEU A 295 9.66 -9.21 24.88
N GLY A 296 9.48 -8.83 26.14
CA GLY A 296 8.99 -9.73 27.19
C GLY A 296 7.60 -9.34 27.64
N VAL A 297 6.72 -10.33 27.84
CA VAL A 297 5.38 -10.19 28.42
C VAL A 297 5.33 -11.04 29.69
N ARG A 298 4.98 -10.44 30.82
CA ARG A 298 4.75 -11.12 32.10
C ARG A 298 3.33 -11.67 32.13
N LYS A 299 3.20 -12.97 32.32
CA LYS A 299 1.92 -13.70 32.26
C LYS A 299 0.94 -13.35 33.39
N SER A 300 1.43 -12.89 34.54
CA SER A 300 0.58 -12.63 35.70
C SER A 300 -0.33 -11.41 35.55
N ASP A 301 0.15 -10.39 34.83
CA ASP A 301 -0.52 -9.08 34.72
C ASP A 301 -0.47 -8.49 33.31
N ASN A 302 0.07 -9.24 32.34
CA ASN A 302 0.32 -8.79 30.97
C ASN A 302 1.20 -7.54 30.85
N SER A 303 1.96 -7.20 31.91
CA SER A 303 2.99 -6.16 31.83
C SER A 303 4.08 -6.60 30.87
N THR A 304 4.69 -5.64 30.16
CA THR A 304 5.70 -5.99 29.16
C THR A 304 6.93 -5.10 29.27
N ILE A 305 7.94 -5.44 28.48
CA ILE A 305 9.13 -4.61 28.30
C ILE A 305 9.75 -4.85 26.91
N SER A 306 10.24 -3.77 26.30
CA SER A 306 11.07 -3.80 25.10
C SER A 306 12.48 -3.31 25.41
N LEU A 307 13.51 -4.07 25.02
CA LEU A 307 14.91 -3.77 25.29
C LEU A 307 15.76 -3.95 24.05
N LYS A 308 16.78 -3.09 23.90
CA LYS A 308 17.86 -3.24 22.91
C LYS A 308 19.06 -3.92 23.59
N GLY A 309 19.77 -4.74 22.83
CA GLY A 309 20.84 -5.58 23.36
C GLY A 309 21.77 -6.12 22.29
N LYS A 310 22.57 -7.10 22.67
CA LYS A 310 23.58 -7.73 21.81
C LYS A 310 23.74 -9.22 22.09
N THR A 311 24.37 -9.94 21.19
CA THR A 311 24.78 -11.34 21.38
C THR A 311 25.70 -11.51 22.60
N LEU A 312 25.60 -12.68 23.23
CA LEU A 312 26.41 -13.11 24.37
C LEU A 312 27.34 -14.23 23.94
N HIS A 313 28.62 -14.08 24.30
CA HIS A 313 29.66 -15.07 24.05
C HIS A 313 30.03 -15.84 25.30
N ASP A 314 30.45 -17.09 25.13
CA ASP A 314 31.23 -17.81 26.12
C ASP A 314 32.73 -17.42 26.05
N SER A 315 33.55 -18.01 26.92
CA SER A 315 35.00 -17.78 26.95
C SER A 315 35.74 -18.25 25.68
N ALA A 316 35.12 -19.12 24.88
CA ALA A 316 35.68 -19.60 23.62
C ALA A 316 35.25 -18.73 22.42
N GLY A 317 34.45 -17.67 22.65
CA GLY A 317 33.93 -16.80 21.59
C GLY A 317 32.72 -17.39 20.86
N LYS A 318 32.09 -18.45 21.37
CA LYS A 318 30.87 -19.00 20.78
C LYS A 318 29.67 -18.19 21.27
N ILE A 319 28.74 -17.88 20.37
CA ILE A 319 27.47 -17.25 20.70
C ILE A 319 26.58 -18.26 21.45
N ILE A 320 26.25 -17.93 22.70
CA ILE A 320 25.48 -18.79 23.61
C ILE A 320 24.17 -18.14 24.06
N GLY A 321 23.91 -16.90 23.68
CA GLY A 321 22.77 -16.14 24.16
C GLY A 321 22.73 -14.71 23.67
N SER A 322 21.98 -13.88 24.41
CA SER A 322 21.93 -12.44 24.24
C SER A 322 21.78 -11.71 25.58
N THR A 323 22.21 -10.45 25.61
CA THR A 323 22.15 -9.58 26.80
C THR A 323 21.48 -8.27 26.48
N TYR A 324 20.67 -7.78 27.43
CA TYR A 324 19.90 -6.54 27.33
C TYR A 324 19.99 -5.77 28.64
N LYS A 325 19.86 -4.44 28.60
CA LYS A 325 19.97 -3.59 29.79
C LYS A 325 18.79 -2.64 29.92
N ASN A 326 18.33 -2.44 31.15
CA ASN A 326 17.40 -1.38 31.54
C ASN A 326 17.91 -0.72 32.83
N GLY A 327 18.63 0.39 32.70
CA GLY A 327 19.37 0.99 33.80
C GLY A 327 20.38 0.00 34.39
N GLU A 328 20.27 -0.28 35.70
CA GLU A 328 21.14 -1.20 36.43
C GLU A 328 20.74 -2.68 36.28
N ILE A 329 19.58 -2.95 35.66
CA ILE A 329 19.07 -4.31 35.48
C ILE A 329 19.60 -4.90 34.18
N VAL A 330 20.16 -6.11 34.26
CA VAL A 330 20.66 -6.88 33.13
C VAL A 330 19.74 -8.08 32.91
N TYR A 331 19.34 -8.27 31.66
CA TYR A 331 18.55 -9.40 31.21
C TYR A 331 19.46 -10.26 30.33
N THR A 332 19.56 -11.53 30.64
CA THR A 332 20.37 -12.50 29.90
C THR A 332 19.49 -13.65 29.48
N VAL A 333 19.47 -13.95 28.19
CA VAL A 333 18.82 -15.14 27.66
C VAL A 333 19.89 -16.08 27.11
N THR A 334 19.99 -17.29 27.65
CA THR A 334 20.87 -18.34 27.10
C THR A 334 20.08 -19.22 26.14
N TYR A 335 20.72 -19.68 25.07
CA TYR A 335 20.05 -20.43 24.01
C TYR A 335 19.98 -21.94 24.28
N ALA A 336 21.02 -22.50 24.92
CA ALA A 336 21.11 -23.90 25.27
C ALA A 336 21.86 -24.06 26.62
N PRO A 337 21.18 -24.38 27.73
CA PRO A 337 19.72 -24.51 27.84
C PRO A 337 19.01 -23.16 27.67
N ALA A 338 17.77 -23.20 27.20
CA ALA A 338 16.91 -22.03 27.06
C ALA A 338 16.54 -21.49 28.45
N LYS A 339 17.05 -20.31 28.82
CA LYS A 339 16.88 -19.75 30.17
C LYS A 339 16.89 -18.23 30.15
N LEU A 340 16.00 -17.62 30.93
CA LEU A 340 16.03 -16.20 31.26
C LEU A 340 16.66 -16.01 32.64
N VAL A 341 17.63 -15.10 32.73
CA VAL A 341 18.18 -14.59 33.99
C VAL A 341 18.05 -13.07 33.99
N VAL A 342 17.52 -12.50 35.07
CA VAL A 342 17.46 -11.05 35.29
C VAL A 342 18.23 -10.75 36.57
N SER A 343 19.20 -9.84 36.50
CA SER A 343 20.07 -9.51 37.62
C SER A 343 20.23 -8.00 37.81
N LYS A 344 20.58 -7.62 39.03
CA LYS A 344 21.03 -6.28 39.41
C LYS A 344 22.38 -6.42 40.09
N GLY A 345 23.47 -6.11 39.38
CA GLY A 345 24.82 -6.42 39.85
C GLY A 345 25.00 -7.93 40.06
N SER A 346 25.42 -8.33 41.27
CA SER A 346 25.59 -9.76 41.64
C SER A 346 24.29 -10.44 42.09
N GLN A 347 23.20 -9.69 42.30
CA GLN A 347 21.93 -10.24 42.77
C GLN A 347 21.09 -10.74 41.60
N VAL A 348 20.70 -12.01 41.63
CA VAL A 348 19.72 -12.58 40.70
C VAL A 348 18.31 -12.25 41.20
N LEU A 349 17.52 -11.60 40.35
CA LEU A 349 16.14 -11.21 40.63
C LEU A 349 15.14 -12.23 40.04
N VAL A 350 15.48 -12.78 38.89
CA VAL A 350 14.68 -13.80 38.19
C VAL A 350 15.63 -14.81 37.57
N GLU A 351 15.32 -16.09 37.73
CA GLU A 351 15.95 -17.18 36.97
C GLU A 351 14.86 -18.18 36.60
N GLN A 352 14.64 -18.37 35.29
CA GLN A 352 13.60 -19.26 34.78
C GLN A 352 14.09 -20.02 33.54
N SER A 353 14.00 -21.34 33.61
CA SER A 353 14.08 -22.19 32.43
C SER A 353 12.90 -21.92 31.50
N GLY A 354 13.12 -22.08 30.21
CA GLY A 354 12.08 -21.94 29.20
C GLY A 354 12.19 -22.97 28.08
N GLN A 355 11.28 -22.84 27.13
CA GLN A 355 11.20 -23.65 25.93
C GLN A 355 11.06 -22.76 24.71
N TRP A 356 11.80 -23.07 23.64
CA TRP A 356 11.61 -22.41 22.35
C TRP A 356 10.26 -22.84 21.76
N ARG A 357 9.45 -21.87 21.37
CA ARG A 357 8.23 -22.07 20.59
C ARG A 357 8.57 -22.02 19.11
N LYS A 358 7.88 -22.86 18.34
CA LYS A 358 7.95 -22.87 16.88
C LYS A 358 7.17 -21.70 16.31
#